data_AF-X1GEJ4-F1
#
_entry.id   AF-X1GEJ4-F1
#
_cell.length_a   1.000
_cell.length_b   1.000
_cell.length_c   1.000
_cell.angle_alpha   90.00
_cell.angle_beta   90.00
_cell.angle_gamma   90.00
#
_symmetry.space_group_name_H-M   'P 1'
#
loop_
_entity.id
_entity.type
_entity.pdbx_description
1 polymer ?
#
loop_
_entity_poly.entity_id
_entity_poly.type
_entity_poly.pdbx_seq_one_letter_code
_entity_poly.pdbx_strand_id
1 'polypeptide(L)'
;IKICKKHNIKVSLTTNNLFKKNLSYLFSMGIITEVLVHVIPKAELSKNQIKLFEANLKFLSNQNIILSLKYNILPNSISHMQLFNLCDKYNIKNISSGITYPGPCQTNEFLKLRGAHSVLNNLIKFLREAKSRGLSLDLDIFLPLCIPTKEQIYFLKSRYKYLKGRCCFDDNGDFNPPISVNPDLSANVC
;
A
#
# COMPACT_ATOMS: atom_id res chain seq x y z
N ILE A 1 21.76 7.98 -6.57
CA ILE A 1 21.78 9.36 -6.02
C ILE A 1 22.67 10.32 -6.81
N LYS A 2 24.01 10.19 -6.85
CA LYS A 2 24.87 11.10 -7.65
C LYS A 2 24.51 11.09 -9.15
N ILE A 3 24.25 9.89 -9.71
CA ILE A 3 23.76 9.72 -11.07
C ILE A 3 22.39 10.38 -11.25
N CYS A 4 21.45 10.13 -10.34
CA CYS A 4 20.12 10.74 -10.37
C CYS A 4 20.19 12.27 -10.40
N LYS A 5 21.03 12.87 -9.55
CA LYS A 5 21.26 14.32 -9.54
C LYS A 5 21.89 14.81 -10.84
N LYS A 6 22.90 14.12 -11.37
CA LYS A 6 23.57 14.46 -12.64
C LYS A 6 22.58 14.48 -13.81
N HIS A 7 21.59 13.59 -13.80
CA HIS A 7 20.62 13.41 -14.89
C HIS A 7 19.23 13.97 -14.58
N ASN A 8 19.07 14.75 -13.50
CA ASN A 8 17.78 15.31 -13.06
C ASN A 8 16.65 14.25 -12.92
N ILE A 9 17.00 13.05 -12.46
CA ILE A 9 16.07 11.95 -12.25
C ILE A 9 15.45 12.09 -10.86
N LYS A 10 14.13 12.26 -10.83
CA LYS A 10 13.32 12.24 -9.60
C LYS A 10 13.23 10.82 -9.03
N VAL A 11 13.24 10.71 -7.72
CA VAL A 11 13.23 9.44 -6.99
C VAL A 11 11.98 9.36 -6.12
N SER A 12 11.26 8.25 -6.26
CA SER A 12 10.24 7.80 -5.30
C SER A 12 10.84 6.71 -4.42
N LEU A 13 10.69 6.83 -3.10
CA LEU A 13 11.31 5.92 -2.13
C LEU A 13 10.25 5.11 -1.39
N THR A 14 10.35 3.79 -1.44
CA THR A 14 9.54 2.90 -0.59
C THR A 14 10.34 2.45 0.63
N THR A 15 9.76 2.55 1.83
CA THR A 15 10.45 2.23 3.09
C THR A 15 9.51 1.66 4.15
N ASN A 16 10.04 0.90 5.11
CA ASN A 16 9.36 0.55 6.36
C ASN A 16 9.54 1.60 7.46
N ASN A 17 10.27 2.69 7.16
CA ASN A 17 10.47 3.84 8.03
C ASN A 17 11.24 3.53 9.34
N LEU A 18 12.01 2.42 9.36
CA LEU A 18 12.87 2.00 10.49
C LEU A 18 14.36 2.25 10.23
N PHE A 19 14.72 3.31 9.50
CA PHE A 19 16.11 3.64 9.22
C PHE A 19 16.78 4.34 10.42
N LYS A 20 18.01 3.94 10.75
CA LYS A 20 18.82 4.49 11.87
C LYS A 20 19.64 5.73 11.50
N LYS A 21 19.93 5.94 10.21
CA LYS A 21 20.81 7.03 9.74
C LYS A 21 20.00 8.27 9.40
N ASN A 22 20.59 9.44 9.63
CA ASN A 22 20.00 10.70 9.22
C ASN A 22 20.01 10.79 7.68
N LEU A 23 18.86 10.58 7.05
CA LEU A 23 18.68 10.69 5.60
C LEU A 23 18.50 12.14 5.14
N SER A 24 18.55 13.13 6.04
CA SER A 24 18.35 14.56 5.70
C SER A 24 19.18 15.04 4.52
N TYR A 25 20.41 14.55 4.38
CA TYR A 25 21.26 14.91 3.23
C TYR A 25 20.68 14.45 1.88
N LEU A 26 19.89 13.36 1.84
CA LEU A 26 19.24 12.90 0.62
C LEU A 26 18.04 13.78 0.25
N PHE A 27 17.30 14.23 1.26
CA PHE A 27 16.16 15.13 1.07
C PHE A 27 16.63 16.54 0.71
N SER A 28 17.72 17.03 1.30
CA SER A 28 18.30 18.34 0.96
C SER A 28 18.86 18.41 -0.46
N MET A 29 19.16 17.27 -1.09
CA MET A 29 19.54 17.21 -2.50
C MET A 29 18.36 17.44 -3.46
N GLY A 30 17.11 17.47 -2.98
CA GLY A 30 15.90 17.72 -3.79
C GLY A 30 15.57 16.62 -4.80
N ILE A 31 16.24 15.47 -4.74
CA ILE A 31 16.04 14.36 -5.69
C ILE A 31 14.88 13.45 -5.30
N ILE A 32 14.57 13.36 -4.00
CA ILE A 32 13.44 12.57 -3.50
C ILE A 32 12.21 13.46 -3.58
N THR A 33 11.26 13.08 -4.42
CA THR A 33 10.01 13.83 -4.59
C THR A 33 8.83 13.15 -3.93
N GLU A 34 8.95 11.86 -3.66
CA GLU A 34 7.90 11.05 -3.06
C GLU A 34 8.48 9.99 -2.12
N VAL A 35 7.78 9.73 -1.02
CA VAL A 35 8.09 8.63 -0.11
C VAL A 35 6.81 7.86 0.20
N LEU A 36 6.87 6.55 0.00
CA LEU A 36 5.84 5.58 0.35
C LEU A 36 6.28 4.79 1.59
N VAL A 37 5.60 5.00 2.71
CA VAL A 37 5.90 4.33 3.98
C VAL A 37 4.97 3.14 4.17
N HIS A 38 5.50 1.91 4.14
CA HIS A 38 4.75 0.73 4.54
C HIS A 38 4.56 0.73 6.06
N VAL A 39 3.31 0.89 6.50
CA VAL A 39 2.94 0.95 7.90
C VAL A 39 2.95 -0.46 8.49
N ILE A 40 3.91 -0.69 9.38
CA ILE A 40 3.96 -1.92 10.17
C ILE A 40 3.00 -1.78 11.37
N PRO A 41 2.15 -2.79 11.63
CA PRO A 41 1.46 -2.96 12.90
C PRO A 41 2.27 -2.59 14.15
N LYS A 42 1.70 -1.76 15.04
CA LYS A 42 2.36 -1.45 16.33
C LYS A 42 2.63 -2.70 17.17
N ALA A 43 1.79 -3.73 17.05
CA ALA A 43 1.95 -5.01 17.76
C ALA A 43 3.20 -5.79 17.32
N GLU A 44 3.71 -5.54 16.11
CA GLU A 44 4.91 -6.21 15.56
C GLU A 44 6.20 -5.44 15.84
N LEU A 45 6.10 -4.25 16.45
CA LEU A 45 7.24 -3.37 16.70
C LEU A 45 7.57 -3.33 18.19
N SER A 46 8.87 -3.43 18.51
CA SER A 46 9.37 -3.11 19.84
C SER A 46 9.15 -1.62 20.18
N LYS A 47 9.16 -1.27 21.47
CA LYS A 47 9.04 0.13 21.93
C LYS A 47 10.06 1.07 21.26
N ASN A 48 11.29 0.59 21.04
CA ASN A 48 12.34 1.37 20.38
C ASN A 48 12.06 1.55 18.88
N GLN A 49 11.55 0.52 18.20
CA GLN A 49 11.14 0.64 16.80
C GLN A 49 9.94 1.56 16.62
N ILE A 50 8.97 1.54 17.54
CA ILE A 50 7.83 2.49 17.52
C ILE A 50 8.34 3.93 17.63
N LYS A 51 9.24 4.21 18.59
CA LYS A 51 9.84 5.55 18.73
C LYS A 51 10.60 5.98 17.47
N LEU A 52 11.38 5.07 16.89
CA LEU A 52 12.14 5.33 15.67
C LEU A 52 11.22 5.61 14.48
N PHE A 53 10.17 4.80 14.32
CA PHE A 53 9.15 4.98 13.28
C PHE A 53 8.46 6.34 13.41
N GLU A 54 7.97 6.70 14.60
CA GLU A 54 7.27 7.97 14.81
C GLU A 54 8.20 9.18 14.64
N ALA A 55 9.47 9.08 15.03
CA ALA A 55 10.48 10.12 14.81
C ALA A 55 10.79 10.31 13.32
N ASN A 56 11.00 9.22 12.59
CA ASN A 56 11.27 9.27 11.15
C ASN A 56 10.05 9.76 10.38
N LEU A 57 8.83 9.37 10.77
CA LEU A 57 7.61 9.84 10.10
C LEU A 57 7.42 11.35 10.32
N LYS A 58 7.70 11.86 11.53
CA LYS A 58 7.73 13.30 11.81
C LYS A 58 8.74 14.05 10.96
N PHE A 59 9.93 13.47 10.77
CA PHE A 59 10.95 14.05 9.92
C PHE A 59 10.47 14.13 8.47
N LEU A 60 9.91 13.04 7.94
CA LEU A 60 9.39 12.95 6.57
C LEU A 60 8.21 13.90 6.33
N SER A 61 7.28 14.02 7.28
CA SER A 61 6.11 14.90 7.15
C SER A 61 6.47 16.39 7.06
N ASN A 62 7.67 16.75 7.52
CA ASN A 62 8.19 18.12 7.46
C ASN A 62 9.04 18.38 6.21
N GLN A 63 9.22 17.39 5.34
CA GLN A 63 9.91 17.59 4.06
C GLN A 63 8.91 18.07 3.00
N ASN A 64 9.38 18.86 2.04
CA ASN A 64 8.57 19.28 0.89
C ASN A 64 8.49 18.16 -0.17
N ILE A 65 7.88 17.04 0.20
CA ILE A 65 7.72 15.83 -0.62
C ILE A 65 6.28 15.34 -0.58
N ILE A 66 5.91 14.51 -1.54
CA ILE A 66 4.68 13.72 -1.44
C ILE A 66 4.95 12.58 -0.46
N LEU A 67 4.26 12.58 0.68
CA LEU A 67 4.31 11.48 1.65
C LEU A 67 3.02 10.66 1.54
N SER A 68 3.17 9.36 1.37
CA SER A 68 2.09 8.39 1.26
C SER A 68 2.28 7.29 2.29
N LEU A 69 1.20 6.84 2.93
CA LEU A 69 1.24 5.65 3.79
C LEU A 69 0.69 4.44 3.02
N LYS A 70 1.45 3.34 3.01
CA LYS A 70 1.01 2.06 2.46
C LYS A 70 0.53 1.12 3.55
N TYR A 71 -0.61 0.48 3.32
CA TYR A 71 -1.13 -0.55 4.21
C TYR A 71 -1.75 -1.69 3.42
N ASN A 72 -1.39 -2.92 3.76
CA ASN A 72 -2.01 -4.10 3.14
C ASN A 72 -3.23 -4.53 3.95
N ILE A 73 -4.36 -4.70 3.27
CA ILE A 73 -5.58 -5.22 3.89
C ILE A 73 -5.47 -6.75 3.90
N LEU A 74 -5.50 -7.34 5.10
CA LEU A 74 -5.50 -8.79 5.31
C LEU A 74 -6.80 -9.20 6.02
N PRO A 75 -7.21 -10.48 5.94
CA PRO A 75 -8.40 -10.97 6.64
C PRO A 75 -8.40 -10.66 8.15
N ASN A 76 -7.22 -10.66 8.77
CA ASN A 76 -7.01 -10.41 10.20
C ASN A 76 -6.27 -9.10 10.49
N SER A 77 -6.11 -8.21 9.51
CA SER A 77 -5.25 -7.04 9.69
C SER A 77 -5.83 -6.08 10.73
N ILE A 78 -4.94 -5.58 11.60
CA ILE A 78 -5.21 -4.58 12.62
C ILE A 78 -6.03 -3.43 12.05
N SER A 79 -7.04 -2.99 12.82
CA SER A 79 -7.88 -1.84 12.52
C SER A 79 -7.11 -0.73 11.80
N HIS A 80 -7.54 -0.41 10.56
CA HIS A 80 -7.04 0.70 9.74
C HIS A 80 -7.12 2.06 10.45
N MET A 81 -7.71 2.11 11.64
CA MET A 81 -7.60 3.23 12.58
C MET A 81 -6.16 3.60 12.93
N GLN A 82 -5.22 2.65 13.03
CA GLN A 82 -3.81 3.02 13.25
C GLN A 82 -3.30 3.90 12.09
N LEU A 83 -3.62 3.53 10.86
CA LEU A 83 -3.24 4.26 9.66
C LEU A 83 -3.87 5.66 9.65
N PHE A 84 -5.19 5.75 9.91
CA PHE A 84 -5.87 7.05 9.97
C PHE A 84 -5.34 7.96 11.08
N ASN A 85 -5.01 7.40 12.26
CA ASN A 85 -4.40 8.18 13.34
C ASN A 85 -3.03 8.75 12.94
N LEU A 86 -2.24 8.02 12.14
CA LEU A 86 -0.99 8.54 11.59
C LEU A 86 -1.25 9.63 10.54
N CYS A 87 -2.23 9.43 9.65
CA CYS A 87 -2.63 10.45 8.68
C CYS A 87 -3.05 11.76 9.35
N ASP A 88 -3.89 11.67 10.37
CA ASP A 88 -4.36 12.83 11.13
C ASP A 88 -3.20 13.50 11.87
N LYS A 89 -2.36 12.73 12.58
CA LYS A 89 -1.23 13.23 13.39
C LYS A 89 -0.16 13.94 12.55
N TYR A 90 0.11 13.47 11.34
CA TYR A 90 1.19 13.98 10.49
C TYR A 90 0.68 14.73 9.25
N ASN A 91 -0.63 15.03 9.20
CA ASN A 91 -1.31 15.67 8.07
C ASN A 91 -1.03 15.00 6.71
N ILE A 92 -0.95 13.66 6.69
CA ILE A 92 -0.71 12.89 5.48
C ILE A 92 -2.04 12.63 4.78
N LYS A 93 -2.14 13.06 3.51
CA LYS A 93 -3.38 12.94 2.72
C LYS A 93 -3.40 11.76 1.76
N ASN A 94 -2.26 11.16 1.47
CA ASN A 94 -2.16 10.08 0.50
C ASN A 94 -2.00 8.74 1.21
N ILE A 95 -2.84 7.79 0.82
CA ILE A 95 -2.75 6.41 1.25
C ILE A 95 -2.70 5.53 0.00
N SER A 96 -1.79 4.55 0.01
CA SER A 96 -1.83 3.43 -0.91
C SER A 96 -2.26 2.18 -0.12
N SER A 97 -3.08 1.35 -0.74
CA SER A 97 -3.42 0.06 -0.15
C SER A 97 -3.33 -1.06 -1.16
N GLY A 98 -2.89 -2.23 -0.70
CA GLY A 98 -2.79 -3.43 -1.49
C GLY A 98 -3.35 -4.64 -0.74
N ILE A 99 -3.36 -5.77 -1.43
CA ILE A 99 -3.54 -7.09 -0.85
C ILE A 99 -2.22 -7.84 -1.04
N THR A 100 -1.80 -8.57 -0.02
CA THR A 100 -0.57 -9.35 -0.11
C THR A 100 -0.80 -10.58 -0.99
N TYR A 101 0.06 -10.80 -1.98
CA TYR A 101 0.06 -11.99 -2.84
C TYR A 101 0.79 -13.18 -2.17
N PRO A 102 0.48 -14.43 -2.55
CA PRO A 102 1.28 -15.57 -2.11
C PRO A 102 2.73 -15.40 -2.58
N GLY A 103 3.65 -15.40 -1.63
CA GLY A 103 5.08 -15.44 -1.94
C GLY A 103 5.48 -16.83 -2.46
N PRO A 104 6.63 -16.95 -3.14
CA PRO A 104 7.09 -18.22 -3.72
C PRO A 104 7.17 -19.37 -2.71
N CYS A 105 7.49 -19.05 -1.45
CA CYS A 105 7.60 -20.02 -0.36
C CYS A 105 6.34 -20.10 0.52
N GLN A 106 5.27 -19.37 0.18
CA GLN A 106 4.02 -19.28 0.95
C GLN A 106 4.18 -18.94 2.45
N THR A 107 5.27 -18.28 2.82
CA THR A 107 5.58 -17.92 4.22
C THR A 107 4.87 -16.67 4.71
N ASN A 108 4.27 -15.89 3.80
CA ASN A 108 3.53 -14.68 4.13
C ASN A 108 2.02 -14.92 4.18
N GLU A 109 1.30 -14.13 4.97
CA GLU A 109 -0.17 -14.09 4.90
C GLU A 109 -0.58 -13.45 3.57
N PHE A 110 -1.54 -14.06 2.88
CA PHE A 110 -2.08 -13.59 1.60
C PHE A 110 -3.59 -13.87 1.50
N LEU A 111 -4.26 -13.24 0.54
CA LEU A 111 -5.69 -13.42 0.36
C LEU A 111 -6.02 -14.76 -0.30
N LYS A 112 -6.75 -15.61 0.43
CA LYS A 112 -7.40 -16.81 -0.10
C LYS A 112 -8.84 -16.51 -0.54
N LEU A 113 -9.37 -17.22 -1.54
CA LEU A 113 -10.74 -16.98 -2.05
C LEU A 113 -11.81 -17.09 -0.96
N ARG A 114 -11.68 -18.09 -0.06
CA ARG A 114 -12.61 -18.27 1.07
C ARG A 114 -12.69 -17.04 1.99
N GLY A 115 -11.64 -16.22 2.04
CA GLY A 115 -11.60 -14.96 2.80
C GLY A 115 -11.88 -13.70 1.98
N ALA A 116 -12.03 -13.82 0.67
CA ALA A 116 -12.02 -12.67 -0.22
C ALA A 116 -13.25 -11.77 -0.09
N HIS A 117 -14.44 -12.33 0.15
CA HIS A 117 -15.63 -11.53 0.44
C HIS A 117 -15.49 -10.72 1.74
N SER A 118 -14.90 -11.30 2.78
CA SER A 118 -14.67 -10.61 4.06
C SER A 118 -13.68 -9.45 3.90
N VAL A 119 -12.55 -9.71 3.23
CA VAL A 119 -11.55 -8.69 2.93
C VAL A 119 -12.12 -7.58 2.06
N LEU A 120 -12.96 -7.91 1.08
CA LEU A 120 -13.62 -6.92 0.25
C LEU A 120 -14.57 -6.03 1.04
N ASN A 121 -15.35 -6.59 1.96
CA ASN A 121 -16.20 -5.79 2.85
C ASN A 121 -15.37 -4.81 3.68
N ASN A 122 -14.24 -5.28 4.23
CA ASN A 122 -13.30 -4.44 4.98
C ASN A 122 -12.69 -3.35 4.09
N LEU A 123 -12.29 -3.68 2.86
CA LEU A 123 -11.80 -2.72 1.88
C LEU A 123 -12.85 -1.65 1.58
N ILE A 124 -14.10 -2.03 1.30
CA ILE A 124 -15.17 -1.06 1.01
C ILE A 124 -15.42 -0.14 2.20
N LYS A 125 -15.41 -0.69 3.43
CA LYS A 125 -15.53 0.10 4.66
C LYS A 125 -14.36 1.08 4.78
N PHE A 126 -13.14 0.60 4.61
CA PHE A 126 -11.93 1.41 4.61
C PHE A 126 -11.97 2.54 3.57
N LEU A 127 -12.34 2.24 2.32
CA LEU A 127 -12.45 3.23 1.23
C LEU A 127 -13.47 4.34 1.56
N ARG A 128 -14.63 3.96 2.14
CA ARG A 128 -15.66 4.92 2.56
C ARG A 128 -15.15 5.83 3.67
N GLU A 129 -14.52 5.26 4.70
CA GLU A 129 -14.00 6.02 5.84
C GLU A 129 -12.86 6.96 5.41
N ALA A 130 -11.91 6.47 4.61
CA ALA A 130 -10.83 7.29 4.08
C ALA A 130 -11.36 8.47 3.25
N LYS A 131 -12.36 8.23 2.40
CA LYS A 131 -13.02 9.31 1.64
C LYS A 131 -13.68 10.34 2.56
N SER A 132 -14.40 9.90 3.60
CA SER A 132 -15.04 10.81 4.55
C SER A 132 -14.05 11.72 5.28
N ARG A 133 -12.78 11.30 5.37
CA ARG A 133 -11.66 12.06 5.95
C ARG A 133 -10.93 12.95 4.94
N GLY A 134 -11.37 12.98 3.69
CA GLY A 134 -10.70 13.72 2.61
C GLY A 134 -9.33 13.15 2.23
N LEU A 135 -9.12 11.85 2.44
CA LEU A 135 -7.88 11.16 2.07
C LEU A 135 -7.93 10.73 0.60
N SER A 136 -6.83 10.94 -0.10
CA SER A 136 -6.58 10.39 -1.42
C SER A 136 -6.12 8.94 -1.26
N LEU A 137 -6.74 8.05 -2.02
CA LEU A 137 -6.47 6.62 -1.99
C LEU A 137 -5.98 6.16 -3.35
N ASP A 138 -4.93 5.36 -3.34
CA ASP A 138 -4.54 4.52 -4.47
C ASP A 138 -4.66 3.05 -4.06
N LEU A 139 -5.19 2.22 -4.95
CA LEU A 139 -5.18 0.78 -4.76
C LEU A 139 -4.20 0.18 -5.75
N ASP A 140 -3.12 -0.40 -5.23
CA ASP A 140 -2.03 -0.98 -6.02
C ASP A 140 -2.42 -2.34 -6.66
N ILE A 141 -3.71 -2.71 -6.64
CA ILE A 141 -4.18 -4.04 -6.99
C ILE A 141 -5.47 -4.03 -7.81
N PHE A 142 -5.66 -5.08 -8.59
CA PHE A 142 -6.91 -5.38 -9.26
C PHE A 142 -7.66 -6.47 -8.51
N LEU A 143 -8.96 -6.24 -8.29
CA LEU A 143 -9.84 -7.25 -7.72
C LEU A 143 -10.53 -8.01 -8.85
N PRO A 144 -10.49 -9.36 -8.85
CA PRO A 144 -11.20 -10.14 -9.87
C PRO A 144 -12.70 -9.90 -9.78
N LEU A 145 -13.35 -9.76 -10.94
CA LEU A 145 -14.74 -9.33 -11.05
C LEU A 145 -15.78 -10.28 -10.44
N CYS A 146 -15.42 -11.54 -10.20
CA CYS A 146 -16.28 -12.57 -9.64
C CYS A 146 -16.38 -12.54 -8.10
N ILE A 147 -15.55 -11.74 -7.41
CA ILE A 147 -15.59 -11.62 -5.94
C ILE A 147 -16.58 -10.53 -5.48
N PRO A 148 -16.60 -9.31 -6.07
CA PRO A 148 -17.51 -8.28 -5.62
C PRO A 148 -18.97 -8.53 -5.97
N THR A 149 -19.88 -8.15 -5.07
CA THR A 149 -21.30 -8.04 -5.39
C THR A 149 -21.54 -6.93 -6.43
N LYS A 150 -22.69 -6.96 -7.12
CA LYS A 150 -23.05 -5.91 -8.11
C LYS A 150 -22.97 -4.49 -7.52
N GLU A 151 -23.39 -4.31 -6.27
CA GLU A 151 -23.33 -3.02 -5.58
C GLU A 151 -21.89 -2.57 -5.31
N GLN A 152 -21.02 -3.49 -4.89
CA GLN A 152 -19.61 -3.22 -4.68
C GLN A 152 -18.91 -2.88 -6.00
N ILE A 153 -19.27 -3.57 -7.10
CA ILE A 153 -18.81 -3.24 -8.45
C ILE A 153 -19.17 -1.80 -8.81
N TYR A 154 -20.42 -1.41 -8.59
CA TYR A 154 -20.87 -0.05 -8.87
C TYR A 154 -20.09 0.98 -8.05
N PHE A 155 -19.89 0.73 -6.76
CA PHE A 155 -19.10 1.60 -5.89
C PHE A 155 -17.64 1.75 -6.37
N LEU A 156 -16.98 0.64 -6.73
CA LEU A 156 -15.58 0.63 -7.16
C LEU A 156 -15.40 1.23 -8.57
N LYS A 157 -16.32 0.97 -9.51
CA LYS A 157 -16.25 1.57 -10.86
C LYS A 157 -16.51 3.06 -10.85
N SER A 158 -17.55 3.51 -10.13
CA SER A 158 -17.99 4.90 -10.16
C SER A 158 -17.01 5.87 -9.50
N ARG A 159 -16.16 5.41 -8.59
CA ARG A 159 -15.32 6.29 -7.75
C ARG A 159 -13.83 6.10 -7.88
N TYR A 160 -13.40 4.98 -8.45
CA TYR A 160 -12.13 4.42 -8.05
C TYR A 160 -11.40 3.66 -9.18
N LYS A 161 -12.07 3.28 -10.28
CA LYS A 161 -11.45 2.60 -11.45
C LYS A 161 -10.64 1.33 -11.12
N TYR A 162 -10.71 0.78 -9.91
CA TYR A 162 -9.89 -0.34 -9.44
C TYR A 162 -10.41 -1.73 -9.84
N LEU A 163 -11.38 -1.80 -10.75
CA LEU A 163 -11.85 -3.06 -11.29
C LEU A 163 -11.22 -3.31 -12.66
N LYS A 164 -10.28 -4.25 -12.69
CA LYS A 164 -9.84 -4.95 -13.90
C LYS A 164 -9.99 -6.44 -13.66
N GLY A 165 -10.26 -7.23 -14.69
CA GLY A 165 -10.36 -8.67 -14.47
C GLY A 165 -10.33 -9.54 -15.71
N ARG A 166 -9.49 -10.57 -15.65
CA ARG A 166 -9.93 -11.96 -15.79
C ARG A 166 -9.95 -12.59 -14.39
N CYS A 167 -10.90 -13.50 -14.14
CA CYS A 167 -10.87 -14.32 -12.93
C CYS A 167 -9.85 -15.44 -13.13
N CYS A 168 -8.82 -15.48 -12.30
CA CYS A 168 -7.76 -16.49 -12.38
C CYS A 168 -7.59 -17.08 -10.98
N PHE A 169 -8.11 -18.30 -10.80
CA PHE A 169 -7.97 -19.11 -9.59
C PHE A 169 -7.43 -20.46 -10.01
N ASP A 170 -6.64 -21.09 -9.14
CA ASP A 170 -6.22 -22.47 -9.32
C ASP A 170 -7.28 -23.46 -8.79
N ASP A 171 -7.01 -24.76 -8.93
CA ASP A 171 -7.90 -25.84 -8.50
C ASP A 171 -8.13 -25.86 -6.97
N ASN A 172 -7.27 -25.19 -6.20
CA ASN A 172 -7.40 -25.04 -4.75
C ASN A 172 -8.26 -23.83 -4.35
N GLY A 173 -8.65 -23.00 -5.32
CA GLY A 173 -9.35 -21.75 -5.09
C GLY A 173 -8.42 -20.66 -4.55
N ASP A 174 -7.11 -20.75 -4.76
CA ASP A 174 -6.21 -19.65 -4.43
C ASP A 174 -6.18 -18.63 -5.57
N PHE A 175 -6.03 -17.35 -5.21
CA PHE A 175 -5.95 -16.29 -6.22
C PHE A 175 -4.63 -16.43 -6.97
N ASN A 176 -4.73 -16.76 -8.25
CA ASN A 176 -3.59 -16.85 -9.16
C ASN A 176 -3.70 -15.68 -10.13
N PRO A 177 -3.15 -14.49 -9.82
CA PRO A 177 -3.30 -13.36 -10.72
C PRO A 177 -2.78 -13.70 -12.12
N PRO A 178 -3.40 -13.19 -13.19
CA PRO A 178 -2.87 -13.38 -14.53
C PRO A 178 -1.46 -12.81 -14.59
N ILE A 179 -0.45 -13.70 -14.66
CA ILE A 179 0.93 -13.30 -14.84
C ILE A 179 1.11 -12.96 -16.31
N SER A 180 1.33 -11.68 -16.60
CA SER A 180 1.83 -11.24 -17.89
C SER A 180 3.34 -11.29 -17.86
N VAL A 181 3.92 -12.15 -18.70
CA VAL A 181 5.37 -12.17 -18.91
C VAL A 181 5.68 -11.19 -20.04
N ASN A 182 6.42 -10.13 -19.72
CA ASN A 182 6.91 -9.17 -20.70
C ASN A 182 7.99 -9.81 -21.60
N PRO A 183 8.27 -9.24 -22.78
CA PRO A 183 9.30 -9.77 -23.68
C PRO A 183 10.71 -9.85 -23.08
N ASP A 184 10.99 -9.05 -22.04
CA ASP A 184 12.24 -9.07 -21.27
C ASP A 184 12.23 -10.11 -20.13
N LEU A 185 11.26 -11.01 -20.12
CA LEU A 185 11.00 -12.04 -19.10
C LEU A 185 10.64 -11.49 -17.72
N SER A 186 10.40 -10.18 -17.58
CA SER A 186 9.83 -9.65 -16.36
C SER A 186 8.36 -10.06 -16.23
N ALA A 187 7.98 -10.53 -15.05
CA ALA A 187 6.62 -10.95 -14.78
C ALA A 187 5.87 -9.80 -14.09
N ASN A 188 4.75 -9.39 -14.67
CA ASN A 188 3.80 -8.47 -14.08
C ASN A 188 2.52 -9.21 -13.69
N VAL A 189 1.98 -8.84 -12.54
CA VAL A 189 0.70 -9.28 -12.03
C VAL A 189 -0.36 -8.36 -12.63
N CYS A 190 -1.22 -8.87 -13.52
CA CYS A 190 -2.26 -8.07 -14.21
C CYS A 190 -3.57 -7.97 -13.45
#